data_AF-A0A8J6S133-F1
#
_entry.id   AF-A0A8J6S133-F1
#
_cell.length_a   1.000
_cell.length_b   1.000
_cell.length_c   1.000
_cell.angle_alpha   90.00
_cell.angle_beta   90.00
_cell.angle_gamma   90.00
#
_symmetry.space_group_name_H-M   'P 1'
#
loop_
_entity.id
_entity.type
_entity.pdbx_description
1 polymer ?
#
loop_
_entity_poly.entity_id
_entity_poly.type
_entity_poly.pdbx_seq_one_letter_code
_entity_poly.pdbx_strand_id
1 'polypeptide(L)' 'MTVTAKRLTFEEYLINSDGTDTRYELVNGELLAMTIDTEQHREIIDFL' A
#
# COMPACT_ATOMS: atom_id res chain seq x y z
N MET A 1 19.36 7.08 8.08
CA MET A 1 19.57 6.52 6.73
C MET A 1 18.38 6.93 5.89
N THR A 2 18.57 7.77 4.87
CA THR A 2 17.53 8.07 3.88
C THR A 2 17.51 6.90 2.90
N VAL A 3 16.55 6.00 3.07
CA VAL A 3 16.30 4.95 2.07
C VAL A 3 15.61 5.65 0.91
N THR A 4 16.34 5.85 -0.20
CA THR A 4 15.71 6.31 -1.44
C THR A 4 14.79 5.18 -1.91
N ALA A 5 13.48 5.39 -1.78
CA ALA A 5 12.50 4.42 -2.26
C ALA A 5 12.70 4.24 -3.77
N LYS A 6 12.88 2.99 -4.21
CA LYS A 6 12.91 2.66 -5.64
C LYS A 6 11.56 3.07 -6.22
N ARG A 7 11.59 3.87 -7.30
CA ARG A 7 10.37 4.18 -8.06
C ARG A 7 9.99 2.99 -8.94
N LEU A 8 8.71 2.66 -8.97
CA LEU A 8 8.13 1.56 -9.72
C LEU A 8 7.18 2.05 -10.80
N THR A 9 7.10 1.31 -11.91
CA THR A 9 5.99 1.43 -12.87
C THR A 9 4.73 0.75 -12.33
N PHE A 10 3.60 0.98 -13.01
CA PHE A 10 2.35 0.33 -12.65
C PHE A 10 2.41 -1.19 -12.84
N GLU A 11 3.06 -1.66 -13.91
CA GLU A 11 3.25 -3.08 -14.19
C GLU A 11 4.14 -3.75 -13.14
N GLU A 12 5.23 -3.10 -12.73
CA GLU A 12 6.09 -3.60 -11.64
C GLU A 12 5.32 -3.67 -10.32
N TYR A 13 4.46 -2.68 -10.03
CA TYR A 13 3.60 -2.69 -8.85
C TYR A 13 2.62 -3.87 -8.84
N LEU A 14 1.96 -4.18 -9.97
CA LEU A 14 0.97 -5.25 -10.05
C LEU A 14 1.55 -6.65 -9.74
N ILE A 15 2.83 -6.86 -10.00
CA ILE A 15 3.53 -8.12 -9.71
C ILE A 15 4.41 -8.04 -8.46
N ASN A 16 4.40 -6.90 -7.76
CA ASN A 16 5.23 -6.71 -6.59
C ASN A 16 4.74 -7.56 -5.41
N SER A 17 5.66 -8.32 -4.81
CA SER A 17 5.45 -9.03 -3.55
C SER A 17 6.72 -8.91 -2.72
N ASP A 18 6.60 -8.41 -1.49
CA ASP A 18 7.69 -8.34 -0.52
C ASP A 18 7.74 -9.57 0.40
N GLY A 19 6.93 -10.60 0.10
CA GLY A 19 6.77 -11.80 0.92
C GLY A 19 5.91 -11.60 2.18
N THR A 20 5.30 -10.43 2.34
CA THR A 20 4.36 -10.13 3.43
C THR A 20 2.94 -9.93 2.91
N ASP A 21 1.96 -9.91 3.81
CA ASP A 21 0.58 -9.53 3.51
C ASP A 21 0.36 -8.01 3.57
N THR A 22 1.43 -7.21 3.57
CA THR A 22 1.32 -5.75 3.59
C THR A 22 0.77 -5.25 2.27
N ARG A 23 -0.38 -4.57 2.33
CA ARG A 23 -0.94 -3.89 1.17
C ARG A 23 -0.22 -2.57 0.96
N TYR A 24 0.16 -2.29 -0.28
CA TYR A 24 0.80 -1.04 -0.67
C TYR A 24 -0.05 -0.30 -1.70
N GLU A 25 0.01 1.03 -1.64
CA GLU A 25 -0.52 1.94 -2.65
C GLU A 25 0.63 2.50 -3.48
N LEU A 26 0.45 2.55 -4.81
CA LEU A 26 1.40 3.19 -5.70
C LEU A 26 1.07 4.68 -5.86
N VAL A 27 1.87 5.56 -5.25
CA VAL A 27 1.67 7.02 -5.29
C VAL A 27 2.91 7.67 -5.90
N ASN A 28 2.78 8.27 -7.08
CA ASN A 28 3.88 8.90 -7.83
C ASN A 28 5.11 7.99 -8.05
N GLY A 29 4.86 6.69 -8.23
CA GLY A 29 5.90 5.67 -8.39
C GLY A 29 6.47 5.14 -7.08
N GLU A 30 6.01 5.60 -5.93
CA GLU A 30 6.46 5.11 -4.62
C GLU A 30 5.43 4.16 -4.00
N LEU A 31 5.91 3.13 -3.31
CA LEU A 31 5.05 2.23 -2.54
C LEU A 31 4.84 2.77 -1.13
N LEU A 32 3.60 3.13 -0.82
CA LEU A 32 3.19 3.53 0.52
C LEU A 32 2.41 2.40 1.16
N ALA A 33 2.86 1.95 2.34
CA ALA A 33 2.14 0.91 3.07
C ALA A 33 0.77 1.46 3.49
N MET A 34 -0.29 0.73 3.13
CA MET A 34 -1.64 1.04 3.55
C MET A 34 -1.76 0.77 5.06
N THR A 35 -2.35 1.71 5.79
CA THR A 35 -2.69 1.49 7.21
C THR A 35 -3.66 0.32 7.33
N ILE A 36 -3.44 -0.51 8.35
CA ILE A 36 -4.35 -1.59 8.71
C ILE A 36 -5.69 -0.98 9.09
N ASP A 37 -6.78 -1.55 8.58
CA ASP A 37 -8.13 -1.14 8.93
C ASP A 37 -8.38 -1.37 10.42
N THR A 38 -8.93 -0.35 11.09
CA THR A 38 -9.49 -0.54 12.43
C THR A 38 -10.92 -1.05 12.31
N GLU A 39 -11.45 -1.63 13.39
CA GLU A 39 -12.86 -2.03 13.44
C GLU A 39 -13.80 -0.86 13.08
N GLN A 40 -13.54 0.33 13.63
CA GLN A 40 -14.29 1.54 13.30
C GLN A 40 -14.20 1.92 11.82
N HIS A 41 -13.04 1.72 11.18
CA HIS A 41 -12.90 1.96 9.74
C HIS A 41 -13.84 1.05 8.94
N ARG A 42 -13.96 -0.21 9.35
CA ARG A 42 -14.87 -1.18 8.74
C ARG A 42 -16.34 -0.81 8.97
N GLU A 43 -16.71 -0.41 10.18
CA GLU A 43 -18.07 0.04 10.50
C GLU A 43 -18.50 1.23 9.63
N ILE A 44 -17.59 2.19 9.38
CA ILE A 44 -17.87 3.34 8.50
C ILE A 44 -18.05 2.89 7.04
N ILE A 45 -17.24 1.95 6.55
CA ILE A 45 -17.38 1.39 5.20
C ILE A 45 -18.73 0.69 5.04
N ASP A 46 -19.15 -0.12 6.02
CA ASP A 46 -20.41 -0.86 5.96
C ASP A 46 -21.64 0.07 6.03
N PHE A 47 -21.50 1.25 6.64
CA PHE A 47 -22.57 2.24 6.75
C PHE A 47 -22.79 3.08 5.48
N LEU A 48 -21.70 3.44 4.78
CA LEU A 48 -21.71 4.34 3.61
C LEU A 48 -22.18 3.63 2.32
#